data_AF-A0A3M1SPF6-F1
#
_entry.id   AF-A0A3M1SPF6-F1
#
_cell.length_a   1.000
_cell.length_b   1.000
_cell.length_c   1.000
_cell.angle_alpha   90.00
_cell.angle_beta   90.00
_cell.angle_gamma   90.00
#
_symmetry.space_group_name_H-M   'P 1'
#
loop_
_entity.id
_entity.type
_entity.pdbx_description
1 polymer ?
#
loop_
_entity_poly.entity_id
_entity_poly.type
_entity_poly.pdbx_seq_one_letter_code
_entity_poly.pdbx_strand_id
1 'polypeptide(L)'
;NYRVGEQLYVEHCGSCHVALPPAVMPTTTWRDLLLDEQHYGTQIEVMMSPQIHIVWDYLQIFSRPTDDGEETPYRLEQSRYFNALHPDVEIDRPVTVQSCTACHPQAPQFDFRTLTDKY
;
A
#
# COMPACT_ATOMS: atom_id res chain seq x y z
N ASN A 1 -0.92 18.83 7.72
CA ASN A 1 -1.04 17.88 8.86
C ASN A 1 -1.20 16.50 8.26
N TYR A 2 -0.17 15.65 8.34
CA TYR A 2 -0.15 14.34 7.65
C TYR A 2 -1.26 13.39 8.14
N ARG A 3 -1.76 13.56 9.37
CA ARG A 3 -2.81 12.70 9.95
C ARG A 3 -4.12 12.71 9.16
N VAL A 4 -4.47 13.85 8.56
CA VAL A 4 -5.68 13.95 7.73
C VAL A 4 -5.49 13.19 6.42
N GLY A 5 -4.32 13.28 5.80
CA GLY A 5 -4.01 12.53 4.58
C GLY A 5 -3.90 11.02 4.82
N GLU A 6 -3.32 10.62 5.95
CA GLU A 6 -3.32 9.21 6.40
C GLU A 6 -4.74 8.68 6.61
N GLN A 7 -5.59 9.44 7.31
CA GLN A 7 -6.98 9.03 7.56
C GLN A 7 -7.76 8.85 6.25
N LEU A 8 -7.68 9.82 5.34
CA LEU A 8 -8.33 9.72 4.01
C LEU A 8 -7.74 8.56 3.20
N TYR A 9 -6.42 8.38 3.24
CA TYR A 9 -5.76 7.26 2.58
C TYR A 9 -6.30 5.92 3.07
N VAL A 10 -6.36 5.71 4.40
CA VAL A 10 -6.86 4.47 4.99
C VAL A 10 -8.36 4.29 4.73
N GLU A 11 -9.16 5.35 4.77
CA GLU A 11 -10.60 5.29 4.51
C GLU A 11 -10.90 4.85 3.06
N HIS A 12 -10.20 5.43 2.08
CA HIS A 12 -10.45 5.14 0.67
C HIS A 12 -9.75 3.86 0.19
N CYS A 13 -8.44 3.72 0.47
CA CYS A 13 -7.64 2.58 0.02
C CYS A 13 -7.81 1.34 0.90
N GLY A 14 -8.35 1.50 2.11
CA GLY A 14 -8.66 0.42 3.05
C GLY A 14 -10.05 -0.21 2.90
N SER A 15 -10.87 0.29 1.96
CA SER A 15 -12.28 -0.09 1.82
C SER A 15 -12.51 -1.48 1.22
N CYS A 16 -11.66 -1.90 0.27
CA CYS A 16 -11.76 -3.19 -0.41
C CYS A 16 -10.73 -4.22 0.07
N HIS A 17 -9.60 -3.74 0.57
CA HIS A 17 -8.47 -4.53 1.10
C HIS A 17 -7.74 -3.68 2.15
N VAL A 18 -6.74 -4.23 2.85
CA VAL A 18 -5.95 -3.39 3.78
C VAL A 18 -5.24 -2.27 3.03
N ALA A 19 -5.18 -1.08 3.63
CA ALA A 19 -4.38 0.01 3.11
C ALA A 19 -2.89 -0.32 3.35
N LEU A 20 -2.12 -0.47 2.28
CA LEU A 20 -0.71 -0.85 2.39
C LEU A 20 0.13 0.30 2.98
N PRO A 21 1.17 0.05 3.78
CA PRO A 21 2.06 1.11 4.22
C PRO A 21 2.75 1.77 3.01
N PRO A 22 2.75 3.10 2.84
CA PRO A 22 3.24 3.74 1.61
C PRO A 22 4.69 3.36 1.24
N ALA A 23 5.54 3.10 2.24
CA ALA A 23 6.93 2.71 2.05
C ALA A 23 7.13 1.41 1.25
N VAL A 24 6.11 0.54 1.16
CA VAL A 24 6.23 -0.75 0.46
C VAL A 24 6.19 -0.62 -1.05
N MET A 25 5.82 0.53 -1.61
CA MET A 25 5.81 0.78 -3.06
C MET A 25 6.46 2.13 -3.39
N PRO A 26 7.04 2.30 -4.60
CA PRO A 26 7.60 3.57 -4.99
C PRO A 26 6.57 4.68 -5.16
N THR A 27 7.02 5.93 -4.97
CA THR A 27 6.22 7.14 -5.14
C THR A 27 5.57 7.22 -6.53
N THR A 28 6.27 6.76 -7.58
CA THR A 28 5.74 6.72 -8.95
C THR A 28 4.58 5.75 -9.08
N THR A 29 4.68 4.56 -8.49
CA THR A 29 3.58 3.59 -8.48
C THR A 29 2.35 4.16 -7.78
N TRP A 30 2.52 4.82 -6.63
CA TRP A 30 1.40 5.45 -5.92
C TRP A 30 0.71 6.54 -6.74
N ARG A 31 1.49 7.38 -7.42
CA ARG A 31 0.95 8.40 -8.32
C ARG A 31 0.10 7.78 -9.41
N ASP A 32 0.58 6.70 -10.01
CA ASP A 32 -0.12 6.05 -11.13
C ASP A 32 -1.39 5.34 -10.61
N LEU A 33 -1.32 4.66 -9.46
CA LEU A 33 -2.48 4.01 -8.81
C LEU A 33 -3.57 4.99 -8.36
N LEU A 34 -3.20 6.20 -7.91
CA LEU A 34 -4.18 7.23 -7.53
C LEU A 34 -5.08 7.68 -8.68
N LEU A 35 -4.61 7.51 -9.92
CA LEU A 35 -5.30 7.95 -11.14
C LEU A 35 -5.87 6.79 -11.94
N ASP A 36 -5.68 5.56 -11.48
CA ASP A 36 -6.09 4.36 -12.18
C ASP A 36 -7.50 3.94 -11.79
N GLU A 37 -8.46 4.28 -12.65
CA GLU A 37 -9.84 3.84 -12.52
C GLU A 37 -9.99 2.32 -12.73
N GLN A 38 -9.07 1.68 -13.48
CA GLN A 38 -9.08 0.24 -13.74
C GLN A 38 -8.19 -0.49 -12.74
N HIS A 39 -8.57 -0.42 -11.48
CA HIS A 39 -7.83 -0.97 -10.35
C HIS A 39 -7.88 -2.51 -10.29
N TYR A 40 -6.90 -3.16 -10.93
CA TYR A 40 -6.71 -4.63 -10.94
C TYR A 40 -7.96 -5.42 -11.37
N GLY A 41 -8.61 -4.98 -12.44
CA GLY A 41 -9.82 -5.63 -12.98
C GLY A 41 -11.11 -5.23 -12.27
N THR A 42 -11.04 -4.31 -11.31
CA THR A 42 -12.20 -3.63 -10.72
C THR A 42 -12.23 -2.18 -11.20
N GLN A 43 -13.41 -1.67 -11.53
CA GLN A 43 -13.60 -0.24 -11.79
C GLN A 43 -13.79 0.49 -10.46
N ILE A 44 -13.01 1.54 -10.20
CA ILE A 44 -13.17 2.41 -9.03
C ILE A 44 -13.40 3.85 -9.46
N GLU A 45 -14.03 4.63 -8.59
CA GLU A 45 -14.14 6.08 -8.76
C GLU A 45 -12.89 6.74 -8.16
N VAL A 46 -12.19 7.54 -8.96
CA VAL A 46 -11.03 8.30 -8.50
C VAL A 46 -11.49 9.44 -7.58
N MET A 47 -10.77 9.65 -6.49
CA MET A 47 -11.04 10.73 -5.54
C MET A 47 -11.02 12.11 -6.24
N MET A 48 -11.99 12.94 -5.91
CA MET A 48 -12.06 14.32 -6.42
C MET A 48 -11.20 15.28 -5.59
N SER A 49 -10.87 16.43 -6.16
CA SER A 49 -10.24 17.53 -5.41
C SER A 49 -11.19 18.05 -4.30
N PRO A 50 -10.69 18.35 -3.09
CA PRO A 50 -9.29 18.39 -2.68
C PRO A 50 -8.73 17.06 -2.12
N GLN A 51 -9.55 16.03 -1.97
CA GLN A 51 -9.16 14.78 -1.28
C GLN A 51 -7.95 14.12 -1.94
N ILE A 52 -7.94 14.02 -3.27
CA ILE A 52 -6.82 13.42 -4.01
C ILE A 52 -5.48 14.11 -3.74
N HIS A 53 -5.47 15.44 -3.59
CA HIS A 53 -4.26 16.20 -3.28
C HIS A 53 -3.81 15.96 -1.83
N ILE A 54 -4.74 15.88 -0.89
CA ILE A 54 -4.44 15.61 0.52
C ILE A 54 -3.85 14.20 0.69
N VAL A 55 -4.40 13.21 -0.02
CA VAL A 55 -3.87 11.84 -0.03
C VAL A 55 -2.51 11.79 -0.73
N TRP A 56 -2.35 12.49 -1.85
CA TRP A 56 -1.06 12.58 -2.55
C TRP A 56 0.03 13.20 -1.67
N ASP A 57 -0.27 14.27 -0.93
CA ASP A 57 0.65 14.89 0.04
C ASP A 57 1.11 13.90 1.11
N TYR A 58 0.23 13.02 1.59
CA TYR A 58 0.62 11.94 2.48
C TYR A 58 1.50 10.91 1.76
N LEU A 59 1.02 10.34 0.65
CA LEU A 59 1.71 9.25 -0.04
C LEU A 59 3.13 9.66 -0.46
N GLN A 60 3.31 10.81 -1.10
CA GLN A 60 4.62 11.25 -1.60
C GLN A 60 5.66 11.45 -0.49
N ILE A 61 5.24 11.72 0.75
CA ILE A 61 6.12 11.92 1.91
C ILE A 61 6.55 10.58 2.51
N PHE A 62 5.64 9.60 2.57
CA PHE A 62 5.86 8.34 3.27
C PHE A 62 6.18 7.16 2.35
N SER A 63 6.05 7.31 1.03
CA SER A 63 6.50 6.33 0.06
C SER A 63 8.01 6.39 -0.16
N ARG A 64 8.54 5.35 -0.80
CA ARG A 64 9.97 5.28 -1.13
C ARG A 64 10.26 5.91 -2.50
N PRO A 65 11.41 6.56 -2.70
CA PRO A 65 11.91 6.84 -4.04
C PRO A 65 12.22 5.51 -4.77
N THR A 66 12.16 5.56 -6.10
CA THR A 66 12.65 4.47 -6.97
C THR A 66 14.16 4.63 -7.13
N ASP A 67 14.92 3.54 -7.02
CA ASP A 67 16.36 3.59 -7.27
C ASP A 67 16.65 3.65 -8.78
N ASP A 68 17.78 4.26 -9.17
CA ASP A 68 18.23 4.28 -10.55
C ASP A 68 18.45 2.85 -11.07
N GLY A 69 17.69 2.47 -12.11
CA GLY A 69 17.75 1.13 -12.72
C GLY A 69 16.87 0.07 -12.06
N GLU A 70 16.09 0.43 -11.02
CA GLU A 70 15.04 -0.45 -10.48
C GLU A 70 13.80 -0.44 -11.39
N GLU A 71 13.30 -1.62 -11.75
CA GLU A 71 11.99 -1.73 -12.40
C GLU A 71 10.92 -1.25 -11.43
N THR A 72 10.10 -0.28 -11.85
CA THR A 72 9.02 0.24 -10.99
C THR A 72 7.94 -0.83 -10.87
N PRO A 73 7.77 -1.45 -9.68
CA PRO A 73 6.79 -2.50 -9.50
C PRO A 73 5.39 -1.90 -9.54
N TYR A 74 4.48 -2.55 -10.26
CA TYR A 74 3.05 -2.20 -10.22
C TYR A 74 2.27 -3.14 -9.28
N ARG A 75 2.84 -4.28 -8.89
CA ARG A 75 2.27 -5.21 -7.90
C ARG A 75 3.16 -5.32 -6.66
N LEU A 76 2.53 -5.47 -5.49
CA LEU A 76 3.25 -5.57 -4.20
C LEU A 76 4.27 -6.71 -4.18
N GLU A 77 3.94 -7.87 -4.75
CA GLU A 77 4.83 -9.04 -4.81
C GLU A 77 6.15 -8.76 -5.55
N GLN A 78 6.16 -7.79 -6.46
CA GLN A 78 7.33 -7.35 -7.22
C GLN A 78 8.16 -6.32 -6.46
N SER A 79 7.64 -5.77 -5.36
CA SER A 79 8.37 -4.78 -4.57
C SER A 79 9.54 -5.41 -3.82
N ARG A 80 10.76 -5.01 -4.22
CA ARG A 80 11.99 -5.39 -3.52
C ARG A 80 11.96 -5.04 -2.04
N TYR A 81 11.41 -3.88 -1.68
CA TYR A 81 11.35 -3.43 -0.28
C TYR A 81 10.39 -4.29 0.54
N PHE A 82 9.21 -4.63 0.00
CA PHE A 82 8.29 -5.56 0.64
C PHE A 82 8.95 -6.93 0.90
N ASN A 83 9.65 -7.47 -0.11
CA ASN A 83 10.35 -8.75 0.01
C ASN A 83 11.51 -8.68 1.02
N ALA A 84 12.22 -7.56 1.11
CA ALA A 84 13.29 -7.35 2.10
C ALA A 84 12.78 -7.25 3.55
N LEU A 85 11.52 -6.85 3.76
CA LEU A 85 10.87 -6.85 5.08
C LEU A 85 10.41 -8.26 5.51
N HIS A 86 10.29 -9.21 4.58
CA HIS A 86 9.84 -10.58 4.83
C HIS A 86 10.86 -11.63 4.32
N PRO A 87 12.14 -11.56 4.75
CA PRO A 87 13.19 -12.42 4.17
C PRO A 87 13.03 -13.91 4.53
N ASP A 88 12.47 -14.21 5.71
CA ASP A 88 12.41 -15.56 6.28
C ASP A 88 10.97 -16.05 6.52
N VAL A 89 9.99 -15.44 5.83
CA VAL A 89 8.57 -15.81 5.95
C VAL A 89 8.06 -16.36 4.62
N GLU A 90 7.53 -17.59 4.66
CA GLU A 90 6.80 -18.14 3.52
C GLU A 90 5.43 -17.44 3.42
N ILE A 91 5.28 -16.61 2.40
CA ILE A 91 4.01 -15.97 2.04
C ILE A 91 3.39 -16.78 0.91
N ASP A 92 2.16 -17.25 1.11
CA ASP A 92 1.41 -17.97 0.09
C ASP A 92 1.32 -17.13 -1.19
N ARG A 93 1.58 -17.77 -2.34
CA ARG A 93 1.53 -17.15 -3.66
C ARG A 93 0.23 -17.50 -4.39
N PRO A 94 -0.41 -16.54 -5.07
CA PRO A 94 0.01 -15.14 -5.24
C PRO A 94 -0.14 -14.33 -3.95
N VAL A 95 0.76 -13.36 -3.72
CA VAL A 95 0.64 -12.46 -2.56
C VAL A 95 -0.58 -11.57 -2.81
N THR A 96 -1.65 -11.84 -2.07
CA THR A 96 -2.83 -10.99 -2.10
C THR A 96 -2.75 -9.97 -0.97
N VAL A 97 -3.40 -8.83 -1.14
CA VAL A 97 -3.54 -7.83 -0.09
C VAL A 97 -4.34 -8.37 1.12
N GLN A 98 -5.10 -9.46 0.97
CA GLN A 98 -5.74 -10.18 2.06
C GLN A 98 -4.76 -11.06 2.84
N SER A 99 -3.66 -11.49 2.24
CA SER A 99 -2.66 -12.35 2.90
C SER A 99 -1.98 -11.64 4.09
N CYS A 100 -1.97 -10.30 4.11
CA CYS A 100 -1.37 -9.51 5.18
C CYS A 100 -1.96 -9.84 6.56
N THR A 101 -3.27 -10.10 6.65
CA THR A 101 -3.95 -10.32 7.93
C THR A 101 -3.67 -11.67 8.56
N ALA A 102 -3.08 -12.61 7.81
CA ALA A 102 -2.68 -13.92 8.34
C ALA A 102 -1.55 -13.79 9.38
N CYS A 103 -0.62 -12.87 9.15
CA CYS A 103 0.47 -12.57 10.08
C CYS A 103 0.21 -11.30 10.89
N HIS A 104 -0.42 -10.28 10.29
CA HIS A 104 -0.70 -8.98 10.91
C HIS A 104 -2.21 -8.81 11.18
N PRO A 105 -2.75 -9.34 12.29
CA PRO A 105 -4.20 -9.36 12.53
C PRO A 105 -4.81 -7.95 12.61
N GLN A 106 -4.01 -6.95 12.98
CA GLN A 106 -4.44 -5.56 13.13
C GLN A 106 -4.17 -4.68 11.88
N ALA A 107 -3.75 -5.28 10.77
CA ALA A 107 -3.53 -4.56 9.51
C ALA A 107 -4.75 -3.75 9.01
N PRO A 108 -6.02 -4.19 9.20
CA PRO A 108 -7.17 -3.36 8.84
C PRO A 108 -7.31 -2.06 9.65
N GLN A 109 -6.67 -1.99 10.83
CA GLN A 109 -6.56 -0.76 11.63
C GLN A 109 -5.26 0.01 11.33
N PHE A 110 -4.61 -0.32 10.21
CA PHE A 110 -3.32 0.23 9.79
C PHE A 110 -2.17 -0.08 10.77
N ASP A 111 -2.30 -1.16 11.56
CA ASP A 111 -1.26 -1.67 12.44
C ASP A 111 -0.62 -2.93 11.86
N PHE A 112 0.54 -2.75 11.23
CA PHE A 112 1.38 -3.83 10.69
C PHE A 112 2.50 -4.24 11.67
N ARG A 113 2.50 -3.73 12.90
CA ARG A 113 3.50 -4.09 13.92
C ARG A 113 3.02 -5.24 14.79
N THR A 114 1.72 -5.33 15.03
CA THR A 114 1.14 -6.46 15.76
C THR A 114 1.22 -7.72 14.91
N LEU A 115 1.76 -8.80 15.49
CA LEU A 115 1.86 -10.13 14.89
C LEU A 115 0.96 -11.12 15.62
N THR A 116 0.59 -12.22 14.96
CA THR A 116 -0.02 -13.38 15.63
C THR A 116 1.03 -14.12 16.45
N ASP A 117 0.62 -14.85 17.49
CA ASP A 117 1.53 -15.61 18.39
C ASP A 117 2.47 -16.61 17.67
N LYS A 118 2.20 -16.93 16.40
CA LYS A 118 3.00 -17.85 15.58
C LYS A 118 4.31 -17.21 15.06
N TYR A 119 4.41 -15.88 15.05
CA TYR A 119 5.52 -15.11 14.48
C TYR A 119 6.01 -14.03 15.45
#